data_AF-A0AAQ3SZ17-F1
#
_entry.id   AF-A0AAQ3SZ17-F1
#
_cell.length_a   1.000
_cell.length_b   1.000
_cell.length_c   1.000
_cell.angle_alpha   90.00
_cell.angle_beta   90.00
_cell.angle_gamma   90.00
#
_symmetry.space_group_name_H-M   'P 1'
#
loop_
_entity.id
_entity.type
_entity.pdbx_description
1 polymer ?
#
loop_
_entity_poly.entity_id
_entity_poly.type
_entity_poly.pdbx_seq_one_letter_code
_entity_poly.pdbx_strand_id
1 'polypeptide(L)'
;DHSSHSQEQEGAEEKNSPEPPSSSPKDTSGRTDEVRSTEVSPPLTFDVASLLNFDPSTIGESLVTESPPMTPTTDVTSKLEEIAKQLEAPIEKLVVACHLGFLREDVLAATSRIASRNNQPALKEEITKECVAANQFKADLDDNSEEARLKASRQALDAKRMKITNEIKRLEEELSQVDAAILANDAGVKMLVDNKQKLSISLKASIARIRELNKGLIVGFDEPDRQIINSVDE
;
A
#
# COMPACT_ATOMS: atom_id res chain seq x y z
N ASP A 1 11.96 0.07 57.45
CA ASP A 1 11.85 1.34 56.71
C ASP A 1 11.53 1.05 55.25
N HIS A 2 10.23 0.90 54.97
CA HIS A 2 9.33 1.90 54.33
C HIS A 2 9.50 1.87 52.80
N SER A 3 8.63 1.18 52.05
CA SER A 3 7.27 1.60 51.63
C SER A 3 7.32 2.90 50.83
N SER A 4 6.98 2.95 49.53
CA SER A 4 5.61 2.87 48.95
C SER A 4 5.76 2.70 47.42
N HIS A 5 4.95 1.99 46.61
CA HIS A 5 3.49 1.75 46.47
C HIS A 5 2.64 2.95 46.01
N SER A 6 1.71 2.64 45.09
CA SER A 6 0.70 3.45 44.37
C SER A 6 1.18 4.08 43.04
N GLN A 7 0.72 3.72 41.83
CA GLN A 7 -0.56 3.25 41.26
C GLN A 7 -1.64 4.35 41.13
N GLU A 8 -2.00 4.66 39.87
CA GLU A 8 -3.29 5.16 39.31
C GLU A 8 -3.01 5.46 37.81
N GLN A 9 -3.46 4.70 36.80
CA GLN A 9 -4.81 4.44 36.26
C GLN A 9 -5.64 5.71 35.96
N GLU A 10 -5.73 6.04 34.67
CA GLU A 10 -6.98 6.53 34.06
C GLU A 10 -7.11 5.97 32.65
N GLY A 11 -8.29 5.44 32.35
CA GLY A 11 -8.73 5.04 31.03
C GLY A 11 -10.06 5.70 30.70
N ALA A 12 -10.32 5.90 29.42
CA ALA A 12 -11.64 6.02 28.79
C ALA A 12 -11.43 5.64 27.32
N GLU A 13 -11.91 4.48 26.88
CA GLU A 13 -13.23 4.29 26.26
C GLU A 13 -13.47 5.19 25.04
N GLU A 14 -13.33 4.63 23.83
CA GLU A 14 -14.29 4.89 22.76
C GLU A 14 -14.46 3.66 21.86
N LYS A 15 -15.70 3.49 21.39
CA LYS A 15 -16.39 2.26 21.04
C LYS A 15 -16.32 1.94 19.53
N ASN A 16 -16.31 0.63 19.24
CA ASN A 16 -16.96 -0.11 18.14
C ASN A 16 -17.34 0.59 16.80
N SER A 17 -16.70 0.14 15.71
CA SER A 17 -17.20 -0.45 14.43
C SER A 17 -18.70 -0.33 14.02
N PRO A 18 -19.13 -0.52 12.73
CA PRO A 18 -18.42 -0.92 11.50
C PRO A 18 -18.80 -0.15 10.18
N GLU A 19 -18.11 -0.44 9.08
CA GLU A 19 -18.44 -0.08 7.67
C GLU A 19 -19.78 -0.66 7.16
N PRO A 20 -20.37 -0.08 6.09
CA PRO A 20 -20.29 -0.78 4.79
C PRO A 20 -20.09 0.14 3.55
N PRO A 21 -19.65 -0.43 2.40
CA PRO A 21 -19.34 0.32 1.18
C PRO A 21 -20.57 0.52 0.28
N SER A 22 -20.76 1.72 -0.26
CA SER A 22 -21.81 2.02 -1.24
C SER A 22 -21.30 2.01 -2.68
N SER A 23 -21.78 1.04 -3.45
CA SER A 23 -22.18 1.05 -4.88
C SER A 23 -21.79 2.24 -5.79
N SER A 24 -20.93 1.93 -6.78
CA SER A 24 -20.94 2.15 -8.25
C SER A 24 -21.63 3.39 -8.92
N PRO A 25 -21.48 3.61 -10.25
CA PRO A 25 -20.87 4.81 -10.82
C PRO A 25 -21.90 5.75 -11.48
N LYS A 26 -21.55 7.02 -11.64
CA LYS A 26 -22.38 7.97 -12.41
C LYS A 26 -21.56 8.57 -13.55
N ASP A 27 -21.92 8.14 -14.76
CA ASP A 27 -21.69 8.87 -16.00
C ASP A 27 -22.16 10.31 -15.88
N THR A 28 -21.35 11.24 -16.40
CA THR A 28 -21.74 12.40 -17.23
C THR A 28 -20.49 13.26 -17.39
N SER A 29 -19.83 13.23 -18.55
CA SER A 29 -20.13 14.15 -19.66
C SER A 29 -20.02 15.62 -19.23
N GLY A 30 -18.88 16.23 -19.52
CA GLY A 30 -18.61 17.64 -19.25
C GLY A 30 -17.33 18.11 -19.93
N ARG A 31 -17.25 17.88 -21.24
CA ARG A 31 -16.21 18.41 -22.13
C ARG A 31 -16.47 19.90 -22.34
N THR A 32 -15.70 20.76 -21.69
CA THR A 32 -15.60 22.18 -22.05
C THR A 32 -14.41 22.35 -22.99
N ASP A 33 -14.66 22.15 -24.29
CA ASP A 33 -13.79 22.69 -25.33
C ASP A 33 -13.98 24.21 -25.32
N GLU A 34 -12.97 24.96 -24.89
CA GLU A 34 -12.86 26.39 -25.19
C GLU A 34 -12.64 26.52 -26.70
N VAL A 35 -13.73 26.77 -27.41
CA VAL A 35 -13.72 27.19 -28.80
C VAL A 35 -13.16 28.62 -28.85
N ARG A 36 -11.88 28.70 -29.23
CA ARG A 36 -11.24 29.92 -29.71
C ARG A 36 -12.08 30.48 -30.87
N SER A 37 -12.77 31.59 -30.62
CA SER A 37 -13.44 32.38 -31.65
C SER A 37 -12.41 32.87 -32.66
N THR A 38 -12.29 32.16 -33.78
CA THR A 38 -11.64 32.70 -34.97
C THR A 38 -12.66 33.60 -35.65
N GLU A 39 -12.39 34.90 -35.68
CA GLU A 39 -13.12 35.86 -36.50
C GLU A 39 -13.11 35.39 -37.96
N VAL A 40 -14.25 34.89 -38.41
CA VAL A 40 -14.51 34.64 -39.83
C VAL A 40 -14.91 35.98 -40.43
N SER A 41 -13.95 36.66 -41.08
CA SER A 41 -14.28 37.72 -42.03
C SER A 41 -15.27 37.16 -43.06
N PRO A 42 -16.36 37.87 -43.38
CA PRO A 42 -17.33 37.39 -44.36
C PRO A 42 -16.63 37.15 -45.71
N PRO A 43 -17.02 36.12 -46.47
CA PRO A 43 -16.49 35.95 -47.81
C PRO A 43 -16.85 37.19 -48.60
N LEU A 44 -15.85 37.86 -49.19
CA LEU A 44 -16.05 38.88 -50.22
C LEU A 44 -16.84 38.23 -51.35
N THR A 45 -18.16 38.39 -51.31
CA THR A 45 -19.04 38.05 -52.42
C THR A 45 -18.71 39.03 -53.53
N PHE A 46 -17.79 38.63 -54.40
CA PHE A 46 -17.54 39.32 -55.65
C PHE A 46 -18.79 39.15 -56.52
N ASP A 47 -19.63 40.18 -56.50
CA ASP A 47 -20.86 40.20 -57.26
C ASP A 47 -20.54 40.38 -58.74
N VAL A 48 -20.45 39.27 -59.46
CA VAL A 48 -20.20 39.25 -60.91
C VAL A 48 -21.31 40.00 -61.67
N ALA A 49 -22.51 40.14 -61.10
CA ALA A 49 -23.59 40.92 -61.71
C ALA A 49 -23.21 42.41 -61.81
N SER A 50 -22.39 42.94 -60.89
CA SER A 50 -21.88 44.31 -60.96
C SER A 50 -20.86 44.54 -62.09
N LEU A 51 -20.18 43.50 -62.55
CA LEU A 51 -19.23 43.54 -63.67
C LEU A 51 -19.89 43.38 -65.04
N LEU A 52 -21.10 42.82 -65.07
CA LEU A 52 -21.91 42.66 -66.27
C LEU A 52 -23.00 43.72 -66.38
N ASN A 53 -23.06 44.65 -65.43
CA ASN A 53 -23.96 45.82 -65.47
C ASN A 53 -23.42 46.87 -66.45
N PHE A 54 -23.21 46.46 -67.70
CA PHE A 54 -22.94 47.35 -68.82
C PHE A 54 -24.27 47.97 -69.25
N ASP A 55 -24.45 49.26 -68.99
CA ASP A 55 -25.52 50.04 -69.62
C ASP A 55 -25.06 50.42 -71.04
N PRO A 56 -25.56 49.78 -72.11
CA PRO A 56 -25.16 50.09 -73.48
C PRO A 56 -25.48 51.54 -73.87
N SER A 57 -26.34 52.24 -73.11
CA SER A 57 -26.66 53.65 -73.31
C SER A 57 -25.46 54.58 -73.06
N THR A 58 -24.49 54.16 -72.22
CA THR A 58 -23.31 54.97 -71.87
C THR A 58 -22.19 54.95 -72.91
N ILE A 59 -22.24 54.03 -73.88
CA ILE A 59 -21.26 53.97 -74.98
C ILE A 59 -21.55 55.03 -76.06
N GLY A 60 -22.78 55.56 -76.10
CA GLY A 60 -23.22 56.53 -77.10
C GLY A 60 -22.65 57.96 -76.94
N GLU A 61 -22.09 58.31 -75.78
CA GLU A 61 -21.75 59.71 -75.47
C GLU A 61 -20.26 60.08 -75.64
N SER A 62 -19.34 59.14 -75.88
CA SER A 62 -17.90 59.47 -75.99
C SER A 62 -17.34 59.52 -77.41
N LEU A 63 -18.14 59.32 -78.47
CA LEU A 63 -17.64 59.30 -79.85
C LEU A 63 -18.67 59.79 -80.88
N VAL A 64 -19.05 61.07 -80.89
CA VAL A 64 -19.66 61.68 -82.10
C VAL A 64 -19.35 63.18 -82.22
N THR A 65 -18.30 63.52 -82.96
CA THR A 65 -18.29 64.70 -83.86
C THR A 65 -17.56 64.34 -85.15
N GLU A 66 -18.22 63.56 -86.02
CA GLU A 66 -18.30 63.71 -87.49
C GLU A 66 -19.13 62.51 -88.06
N SER A 67 -20.02 62.77 -89.02
CA SER A 67 -21.11 61.87 -89.51
C SER A 67 -20.75 61.10 -90.82
N PRO A 68 -21.62 60.29 -91.50
CA PRO A 68 -22.72 59.35 -91.16
C PRO A 68 -22.47 57.95 -91.86
N PRO A 69 -23.38 56.94 -91.99
CA PRO A 69 -24.79 56.82 -91.59
C PRO A 69 -25.11 55.66 -90.64
N MET A 70 -26.34 55.72 -90.11
CA MET A 70 -27.02 54.72 -89.28
C MET A 70 -26.79 53.29 -89.74
N THR A 71 -26.13 52.48 -88.91
CA THR A 71 -26.38 51.03 -88.83
C THR A 71 -27.15 50.74 -87.55
N PRO A 72 -28.18 49.90 -87.60
CA PRO A 72 -29.09 49.70 -86.49
C PRO A 72 -28.36 49.05 -85.31
N THR A 73 -28.72 49.49 -84.11
CA THR A 73 -28.33 48.97 -82.79
C THR A 73 -28.33 47.43 -82.67
N THR A 74 -29.01 46.73 -83.59
CA THR A 74 -29.00 45.26 -83.75
C THR A 74 -27.63 44.64 -84.04
N ASP A 75 -26.69 45.33 -84.71
CA ASP A 75 -25.36 44.75 -85.02
C ASP A 75 -24.47 44.67 -83.77
N VAL A 76 -24.53 45.70 -82.92
CA VAL A 76 -23.80 45.73 -81.64
C VAL A 76 -24.38 44.71 -80.67
N THR A 77 -25.71 44.61 -80.56
CA THR A 77 -26.35 43.62 -79.69
C THR A 77 -26.09 42.18 -80.15
N SER A 78 -26.09 41.92 -81.47
CA SER A 78 -25.79 40.58 -82.01
C SER A 78 -24.35 40.15 -81.73
N LYS A 79 -23.40 41.08 -81.88
CA LYS A 79 -21.98 40.81 -81.56
C LYS A 79 -21.77 40.58 -80.07
N LEU A 80 -22.48 41.33 -79.22
CA LEU A 80 -22.42 41.16 -77.78
C LEU A 80 -23.02 39.81 -77.34
N GLU A 81 -24.11 39.37 -77.97
CA GLU A 81 -24.73 38.06 -77.73
C GLU A 81 -23.84 36.90 -78.21
N GLU A 82 -23.14 37.05 -79.33
CA GLU A 82 -22.16 36.08 -79.81
C GLU A 82 -20.96 35.96 -78.87
N ILE A 83 -20.44 37.09 -78.37
CA ILE A 83 -19.38 37.12 -77.36
C ILE A 83 -19.86 36.48 -76.06
N ALA A 84 -21.09 36.75 -75.61
CA ALA A 84 -21.66 36.12 -74.42
C ALA A 84 -21.73 34.59 -74.56
N LYS A 85 -22.19 34.08 -75.72
CA LYS A 85 -22.23 32.63 -76.02
C LYS A 85 -20.83 32.01 -76.08
N GLN A 86 -19.84 32.75 -76.60
CA GLN A 86 -18.45 32.28 -76.64
C GLN A 86 -17.78 32.28 -75.25
N LEU A 87 -18.21 33.14 -74.34
CA LEU A 87 -17.69 33.26 -72.97
C LEU A 87 -18.36 32.34 -71.96
N GLU A 88 -19.56 31.81 -72.24
CA GLU A 88 -20.33 30.95 -71.35
C GLU A 88 -19.54 29.70 -70.92
N ALA A 89 -19.02 28.92 -71.88
CA ALA A 89 -18.26 27.71 -71.58
C ALA A 89 -16.91 27.97 -70.84
N PRO A 90 -16.11 28.99 -71.19
CA PRO A 90 -14.95 29.40 -70.39
C PRO A 90 -15.29 29.82 -68.95
N ILE A 91 -16.39 30.55 -68.75
CA ILE A 91 -16.84 30.99 -67.43
C ILE A 91 -17.27 29.80 -66.59
N GLU A 92 -18.03 28.84 -67.14
CA GLU A 92 -18.40 27.61 -66.43
C GLU A 92 -17.16 26.82 -65.96
N LYS A 93 -16.15 26.67 -66.83
CA LYS A 93 -14.88 26.02 -66.46
C LYS A 93 -14.13 26.77 -65.38
N LEU A 94 -14.14 28.10 -65.41
CA LEU A 94 -13.52 28.94 -64.38
C LEU A 94 -14.26 28.80 -63.04
N VAL A 95 -15.59 28.75 -63.04
CA VAL A 95 -16.40 28.54 -61.83
C VAL A 95 -16.07 27.17 -61.21
N VAL A 96 -15.98 26.11 -62.01
CA VAL A 96 -15.57 24.77 -61.54
C VAL A 96 -14.14 24.79 -60.97
N ALA A 97 -13.21 25.46 -61.65
CA ALA A 97 -11.82 25.59 -61.18
C ALA A 97 -11.71 26.38 -59.86
N CYS A 98 -12.48 27.46 -59.71
CA CYS A 98 -12.58 28.20 -58.46
C CYS A 98 -13.20 27.33 -57.35
N HIS A 99 -14.23 26.53 -57.66
CA HIS A 99 -14.85 25.61 -56.71
C HIS A 99 -13.89 24.52 -56.19
N LEU A 100 -12.99 24.01 -57.03
CA LEU A 100 -11.93 23.09 -56.63
C LEU A 100 -10.93 23.71 -55.65
N GLY A 101 -10.65 25.01 -55.78
CA GLY A 101 -9.82 25.76 -54.84
C GLY A 101 -10.41 25.80 -53.43
N PHE A 102 -11.73 25.99 -53.33
CA PHE A 102 -12.46 26.01 -52.04
C PHE A 102 -12.48 24.64 -51.35
N LEU A 103 -12.53 23.53 -52.10
CA LEU A 103 -12.55 22.18 -51.54
C LEU A 103 -11.17 21.67 -51.08
N ARG A 104 -10.08 22.36 -51.43
CA ARG A 104 -8.71 21.89 -51.17
C ARG A 104 -8.43 21.70 -49.69
N GLU A 105 -8.83 22.65 -48.84
CA GLU A 105 -8.61 22.57 -47.39
C GLU A 105 -9.40 21.41 -46.77
N ASP A 106 -10.65 21.21 -47.20
CA ASP A 106 -11.49 20.10 -46.75
C ASP A 106 -10.91 18.74 -47.14
N VAL A 107 -10.40 18.62 -48.36
CA VAL A 107 -9.74 17.39 -48.85
C VAL A 107 -8.46 17.11 -48.06
N LEU A 108 -7.65 18.13 -47.76
CA LEU A 108 -6.45 17.97 -46.93
C LEU A 108 -6.81 17.55 -45.49
N ALA A 109 -7.81 18.20 -44.89
CA ALA A 109 -8.30 17.85 -43.56
C ALA A 109 -8.88 16.42 -43.54
N ALA A 110 -9.63 16.02 -44.57
CA ALA A 110 -10.16 14.67 -44.72
C ALA A 110 -9.04 13.63 -44.87
N THR A 111 -8.02 13.93 -45.67
CA THR A 111 -6.85 13.07 -45.87
C THR A 111 -6.10 12.85 -44.55
N SER A 112 -5.89 13.92 -43.77
CA SER A 112 -5.30 13.85 -42.44
C SER A 112 -6.13 12.97 -41.49
N ARG A 113 -7.46 13.16 -41.45
CA ARG A 113 -8.36 12.31 -40.63
C ARG A 113 -8.30 10.84 -41.04
N ILE A 114 -8.24 10.54 -42.35
CA ILE A 114 -8.12 9.16 -42.84
C ILE A 114 -6.78 8.55 -42.37
N ALA A 115 -5.67 9.28 -42.51
CA ALA A 115 -4.38 8.83 -42.03
C ALA A 115 -4.38 8.54 -40.51
N SER A 116 -4.98 9.42 -39.70
CA SER A 116 -5.12 9.19 -38.25
C SER A 116 -6.00 7.98 -37.93
N ARG A 117 -7.10 7.77 -38.68
CA ARG A 117 -7.97 6.60 -38.50
C ARG A 117 -7.26 5.30 -38.83
N ASN A 118 -6.41 5.29 -39.85
CA ASN A 118 -5.62 4.12 -40.20
C ASN A 118 -4.65 3.69 -39.08
N ASN A 119 -4.24 4.63 -38.21
CA ASN A 119 -3.41 4.33 -37.04
C ASN A 119 -4.20 3.92 -35.77
N GLN A 120 -5.54 4.05 -35.78
CA GLN A 120 -6.39 3.71 -34.63
C GLN A 120 -6.33 2.22 -34.21
N PRO A 121 -6.25 1.23 -35.12
CA PRO A 121 -6.17 -0.17 -34.72
C PRO A 121 -4.94 -0.47 -33.86
N ALA A 122 -3.77 0.01 -34.27
CA ALA A 122 -2.52 -0.16 -33.51
C ALA A 122 -2.61 0.49 -32.13
N LEU A 123 -3.16 1.71 -32.06
CA LEU A 123 -3.37 2.39 -30.79
C LEU A 123 -4.34 1.64 -29.86
N LYS A 124 -5.43 1.08 -30.40
CA LYS A 124 -6.38 0.27 -29.62
C LYS A 124 -5.74 -1.02 -29.10
N GLU A 125 -4.88 -1.65 -29.89
CA GLU A 125 -4.13 -2.84 -29.47
C GLU A 125 -3.18 -2.50 -28.32
N GLU A 126 -2.43 -1.40 -28.44
CA GLU A 126 -1.53 -0.93 -27.39
C GLU A 126 -2.28 -0.58 -26.09
N ILE A 127 -3.40 0.15 -26.19
CA ILE A 127 -4.26 0.44 -25.02
C ILE A 127 -4.75 -0.86 -24.38
N THR A 128 -5.19 -1.83 -25.19
CA THR A 128 -5.69 -3.11 -24.65
C THR A 128 -4.59 -3.86 -23.92
N LYS A 129 -3.38 -3.90 -24.48
CA LYS A 129 -2.21 -4.51 -23.86
C LYS A 129 -1.86 -3.83 -22.53
N GLU A 130 -1.85 -2.50 -22.51
CA GLU A 130 -1.56 -1.73 -21.30
C GLU A 130 -2.63 -1.93 -20.23
N CYS A 131 -3.91 -1.98 -20.61
CA CYS A 131 -5.01 -2.29 -19.69
C CYS A 131 -4.87 -3.70 -19.11
N VAL A 132 -4.49 -4.71 -19.90
CA VAL A 132 -4.25 -6.08 -19.41
C VAL A 132 -3.09 -6.09 -18.42
N ALA A 133 -1.97 -5.44 -18.75
CA ALA A 133 -0.82 -5.35 -17.85
C ALA A 133 -1.17 -4.63 -16.54
N ALA A 134 -1.88 -3.49 -16.60
CA ALA A 134 -2.32 -2.75 -15.43
C ALA A 134 -3.28 -3.56 -14.55
N ASN A 135 -4.19 -4.34 -15.14
CA ASN A 135 -5.08 -5.22 -14.40
C ASN A 135 -4.32 -6.37 -13.73
N GLN A 136 -3.28 -6.91 -14.37
CA GLN A 136 -2.41 -7.91 -13.75
C GLN A 136 -1.66 -7.32 -12.56
N PHE A 137 -1.05 -6.13 -12.71
CA PHE A 137 -0.38 -5.45 -11.60
C PHE A 137 -1.34 -5.15 -10.45
N LYS A 138 -2.59 -4.77 -10.76
CA LYS A 138 -3.61 -4.58 -9.73
C LYS A 138 -3.90 -5.90 -9.00
N ALA A 139 -4.08 -7.00 -9.72
CA ALA A 139 -4.31 -8.31 -9.11
C ALA A 139 -3.15 -8.75 -8.21
N ASP A 140 -1.91 -8.53 -8.63
CA ASP A 140 -0.72 -8.84 -7.85
C ASP A 140 -0.58 -7.95 -6.61
N LEU A 141 -0.99 -6.67 -6.69
CA LEU A 141 -1.05 -5.76 -5.54
C LEU A 141 -2.17 -6.11 -4.55
N ASP A 142 -3.31 -6.59 -5.06
CA ASP A 142 -4.43 -7.03 -4.25
C ASP A 142 -4.13 -8.39 -3.56
N ASP A 143 -3.16 -9.16 -4.06
CA ASP A 143 -2.71 -10.42 -3.46
C ASP A 143 -1.89 -10.20 -2.17
N ASN A 144 -2.61 -10.11 -1.07
CA ASN A 144 -2.05 -10.00 0.28
C ASN A 144 -1.81 -11.36 0.96
N SER A 145 -1.81 -12.47 0.21
CA SER A 145 -1.71 -13.82 0.77
C SER A 145 -0.42 -14.04 1.57
N GLU A 146 0.72 -13.56 1.07
CA GLU A 146 2.00 -13.66 1.77
C GLU A 146 2.05 -12.80 3.04
N GLU A 147 1.47 -11.60 3.02
CA GLU A 147 1.37 -10.77 4.22
C GLU A 147 0.51 -11.46 5.29
N ALA A 148 -0.63 -12.02 4.90
CA ALA A 148 -1.50 -12.78 5.80
C ALA A 148 -0.78 -14.02 6.37
N ARG A 149 -0.05 -14.77 5.53
CA ARG A 149 0.76 -15.93 5.95
C ARG A 149 1.84 -15.52 6.95
N LEU A 150 2.55 -14.43 6.70
CA LEU A 150 3.59 -13.92 7.60
C LEU A 150 3.00 -13.41 8.92
N LYS A 151 1.86 -12.72 8.90
CA LYS A 151 1.13 -12.31 10.12
C LYS A 151 0.72 -13.52 10.97
N ALA A 152 0.16 -14.55 10.35
CA ALA A 152 -0.22 -15.78 11.05
C ALA A 152 1.00 -16.50 11.65
N SER A 153 2.11 -16.58 10.90
CA SER A 153 3.38 -17.14 11.39
C SER A 153 3.92 -16.37 12.59
N ARG A 154 3.89 -15.04 12.54
CA ARG A 154 4.30 -14.17 13.66
C ARG A 154 3.46 -14.42 14.91
N GLN A 155 2.13 -14.48 14.77
CA GLN A 155 1.23 -14.78 15.90
C GLN A 155 1.53 -16.15 16.52
N ALA A 156 1.80 -17.17 15.70
CA ALA A 156 2.18 -18.49 16.20
C ALA A 156 3.52 -18.47 16.94
N LEU A 157 4.49 -17.68 16.47
CA LEU A 157 5.77 -17.49 17.16
C LEU A 157 5.61 -16.72 18.48
N ASP A 158 4.78 -15.68 18.52
CA ASP A 158 4.48 -14.95 19.75
C ASP A 158 3.81 -15.86 20.79
N ALA A 159 2.88 -16.73 20.38
CA ALA A 159 2.29 -17.73 21.25
C ALA A 159 3.34 -18.73 21.81
N LYS A 160 4.25 -19.21 20.96
CA LYS A 160 5.38 -20.06 21.40
C LYS A 160 6.30 -19.31 22.37
N ARG A 161 6.60 -18.04 22.10
CA ARG A 161 7.41 -17.20 22.99
C ARG A 161 6.77 -17.11 24.38
N MET A 162 5.47 -16.81 24.45
CA MET A 162 4.75 -16.74 25.73
C MET A 162 4.78 -18.07 26.49
N LYS A 163 4.63 -19.20 25.79
CA LYS A 163 4.73 -20.53 26.41
C LYS A 163 6.11 -20.76 27.03
N ILE A 164 7.18 -20.43 26.30
CA ILE A 164 8.55 -20.57 26.80
C ILE A 164 8.80 -19.64 28.00
N THR A 165 8.32 -18.39 27.94
CA THR A 165 8.45 -17.44 29.06
C THR A 165 7.78 -17.97 30.33
N ASN A 166 6.60 -18.57 30.21
CA ASN A 166 5.91 -19.17 31.37
C ASN A 166 6.67 -20.39 31.92
N GLU A 167 7.24 -21.21 31.05
CA GLU A 167 8.03 -22.37 31.47
C GLU A 167 9.33 -21.95 32.17
N ILE A 168 9.99 -20.89 31.71
CA ILE A 168 11.17 -20.32 32.38
C ILE A 168 10.82 -19.88 33.79
N LYS A 169 9.74 -19.12 33.97
CA LYS A 169 9.29 -18.69 35.31
C LYS A 169 8.97 -19.87 36.23
N ARG A 170 8.35 -20.92 35.69
CA ARG A 170 8.05 -22.14 36.44
C ARG A 170 9.33 -22.84 36.90
N LEU A 171 10.32 -22.95 36.02
CA LEU A 171 11.61 -23.56 36.33
C LEU A 171 12.42 -22.72 37.33
N GLU A 172 12.36 -21.40 37.25
CA GLU A 172 13.00 -20.50 38.22
C GLU A 172 12.43 -20.69 39.64
N GLU A 173 11.11 -20.82 39.75
CA GLU A 173 10.44 -21.11 41.03
C GLU A 173 10.82 -22.50 41.56
N GLU A 174 10.83 -23.52 40.69
CA GLU A 174 11.25 -24.89 41.06
C GLU A 174 12.71 -24.91 41.55
N LEU A 175 13.61 -24.19 40.89
CA LEU A 175 14.99 -24.05 41.33
C LEU A 175 15.09 -23.38 42.70
N SER A 176 14.33 -22.30 42.95
CA SER A 176 14.31 -21.64 44.25
C SER A 176 13.87 -22.57 45.38
N GLN A 177 12.88 -23.42 45.13
CA GLN A 177 12.42 -24.42 46.10
C GLN A 177 13.48 -25.48 46.37
N VAL A 178 14.16 -25.98 45.33
CA VAL A 178 15.24 -26.95 45.47
C VAL A 178 16.42 -26.36 46.25
N ASP A 179 16.83 -25.12 45.96
CA ASP A 179 17.90 -24.44 46.68
C ASP A 179 17.57 -24.27 48.17
N ALA A 180 16.32 -23.90 48.49
CA ALA A 180 15.86 -23.83 49.88
C ALA A 180 15.91 -25.19 50.58
N ALA A 181 15.55 -26.27 49.88
CA ALA A 181 15.62 -27.62 50.41
C ALA A 181 17.06 -28.10 50.64
N ILE A 182 17.99 -27.75 49.74
CA ILE A 182 19.42 -28.03 49.90
C ILE A 182 19.95 -27.32 51.15
N LEU A 183 19.67 -26.02 51.30
CA LEU A 183 20.09 -25.26 52.48
C LEU A 183 19.55 -25.84 53.79
N ALA A 184 18.28 -26.26 53.81
CA ALA A 184 17.68 -26.90 54.98
C ALA A 184 18.35 -28.24 55.31
N ASN A 185 18.65 -29.06 54.30
CA ASN A 185 19.35 -30.32 54.47
C ASN A 185 20.79 -30.12 54.97
N ASP A 186 21.52 -29.16 54.42
CA ASP A 186 22.89 -28.82 54.85
C ASP A 186 22.91 -28.40 56.33
N ALA A 187 21.92 -27.59 56.75
CA ALA A 187 21.75 -27.23 58.15
C ALA A 187 21.45 -28.47 59.02
N GLY A 188 20.59 -29.39 58.55
CA GLY A 188 20.29 -30.65 59.21
C GLY A 188 21.52 -31.55 59.38
N VAL A 189 22.34 -31.68 58.32
CA VAL A 189 23.60 -32.43 58.35
C VAL A 189 24.56 -31.83 59.37
N LYS A 190 24.71 -30.50 59.40
CA LYS A 190 25.54 -29.82 60.39
C LYS A 190 25.11 -30.12 61.83
N MET A 191 23.82 -30.03 62.12
CA MET A 191 23.30 -30.38 63.46
C MET A 191 23.57 -31.84 63.82
N LEU A 192 23.46 -32.75 62.86
CA LEU A 192 23.72 -34.17 63.08
C LEU A 192 25.20 -34.43 63.38
N VAL A 193 26.11 -33.74 62.69
CA VAL A 193 27.56 -33.79 62.97
C VAL A 193 27.86 -33.28 64.37
N ASP A 194 27.31 -32.13 64.76
CA ASP A 194 27.52 -31.53 66.09
C ASP A 194 26.99 -32.47 67.21
N ASN A 195 25.80 -33.04 67.02
CA ASN A 195 25.22 -34.00 67.96
C ASN A 195 26.06 -35.28 68.07
N LYS A 196 26.54 -35.82 66.95
CA LYS A 196 27.43 -36.98 66.93
C LYS A 196 28.72 -36.70 67.70
N GLN A 197 29.31 -35.51 67.53
CA GLN A 197 30.51 -35.11 68.25
C GLN A 197 30.25 -35.01 69.75
N LYS A 198 29.14 -34.37 70.16
CA LYS A 198 28.73 -34.27 71.57
C LYS A 198 28.52 -35.64 72.21
N LEU A 199 27.84 -36.55 71.52
CA LEU A 199 27.58 -37.91 72.01
C LEU A 199 28.88 -38.72 72.13
N SER A 200 29.79 -38.59 71.16
CA SER A 200 31.13 -39.21 71.22
C SER A 200 31.93 -38.73 72.43
N ILE A 201 31.90 -37.44 72.74
CA ILE A 201 32.55 -36.88 73.94
C ILE A 201 31.93 -37.48 75.21
N SER A 202 30.60 -37.50 75.31
CA SER A 202 29.88 -38.07 76.45
C SER A 202 30.17 -39.56 76.64
N LEU A 203 30.20 -40.34 75.56
CA LEU A 203 30.53 -41.76 75.58
C LEU A 203 31.95 -42.00 76.08
N LYS A 204 32.94 -41.23 75.58
CA LYS A 204 34.33 -41.32 76.05
C LYS A 204 34.44 -41.03 77.55
N ALA A 205 33.73 -40.02 78.04
CA ALA A 205 33.69 -39.68 79.46
C ALA A 205 33.04 -40.80 80.30
N SER A 206 31.94 -41.39 79.82
CA SER A 206 31.27 -42.51 80.50
C SER A 206 32.16 -43.75 80.56
N ILE A 207 32.84 -44.10 79.46
CA ILE A 207 33.80 -45.21 79.43
C ILE A 207 34.94 -44.96 80.41
N ALA A 208 35.49 -43.75 80.47
CA ALA A 208 36.53 -43.40 81.43
C ALA A 208 36.05 -43.55 82.88
N ARG A 209 34.83 -43.11 83.20
CA ARG A 209 34.22 -43.30 84.53
C ARG A 209 34.04 -44.77 84.87
N ILE A 210 33.53 -45.60 83.95
CA ILE A 210 33.38 -47.04 84.17
C ILE A 210 34.74 -47.67 84.47
N ARG A 211 35.78 -47.33 83.71
CA ARG A 211 37.14 -47.83 83.96
C ARG A 211 37.66 -47.43 85.33
N GLU A 212 37.37 -46.21 85.77
CA GLU A 212 37.77 -45.74 87.10
C GLU A 212 37.04 -46.49 88.21
N LEU A 213 35.71 -46.63 88.12
CA LEU A 213 34.92 -47.41 89.07
C LEU A 213 35.39 -48.87 89.14
N ASN A 214 35.75 -49.46 87.99
CA ASN A 214 36.23 -50.83 87.92
C ASN A 214 37.57 -51.03 88.64
N LYS A 215 38.41 -50.00 88.81
CA LYS A 215 39.64 -50.09 89.63
C LYS A 215 39.35 -50.22 91.12
N GLY A 216 38.23 -49.65 91.57
CA GLY A 216 37.77 -49.75 92.96
C GLY A 216 36.97 -51.02 93.26
N LEU A 217 36.75 -51.88 92.26
CA LEU A 217 36.02 -53.13 92.43
C LEU A 217 36.95 -54.19 93.02
N ILE A 218 36.72 -54.55 94.29
CA ILE A 218 37.37 -55.71 94.92
C ILE A 218 36.57 -56.95 94.52
N VAL A 219 37.27 -57.95 93.96
CA VAL A 219 36.66 -59.18 93.44
C VAL A 219 36.90 -60.31 94.43
N GLY A 220 35.84 -60.98 94.87
CA GLY A 220 35.90 -62.06 95.86
C GLY A 220 34.66 -62.06 96.74
N PHE A 221 34.46 -63.13 97.49
CA PHE A 221 33.47 -63.16 98.57
C PHE A 221 34.15 -62.72 99.86
N ASP A 222 33.42 -62.03 100.74
CA ASP A 222 33.96 -61.58 102.04
C ASP A 222 34.25 -62.74 103.01
N GLU A 223 33.79 -63.95 102.70
CA GLU A 223 33.82 -65.10 103.60
C GLU A 223 35.23 -65.50 104.09
N PRO A 224 36.29 -65.55 103.25
CA PRO A 224 37.64 -65.82 103.71
C PRO A 224 38.16 -64.71 104.63
N ASP A 225 37.89 -63.45 104.30
CA ASP A 225 38.33 -62.31 105.10
C ASP A 225 37.59 -62.24 106.43
N ARG A 226 36.30 -62.62 106.45
CA ARG A 226 35.50 -62.77 107.69
C ARG A 226 36.00 -63.90 108.57
N GLN A 227 36.44 -65.02 108.00
CA GLN A 227 37.05 -66.11 108.77
C GLN A 227 38.36 -65.66 109.43
N ILE A 228 39.17 -64.85 108.75
CA ILE A 228 40.39 -64.26 109.32
C ILE A 228 40.03 -63.32 110.49
N ILE A 229 39.04 -62.44 110.32
CA ILE A 229 38.63 -61.51 111.39
C ILE A 229 38.12 -62.30 112.62
N ASN A 230 37.23 -63.26 112.41
CA ASN A 230 36.65 -64.05 113.50
C ASN A 230 37.70 -64.91 114.23
N SER A 231 38.80 -65.29 113.59
CA SER A 231 39.88 -66.06 114.22
C SER A 231 40.77 -65.27 115.19
N VAL A 232 40.64 -63.94 115.23
CA VAL A 232 41.41 -63.04 116.12
C VAL A 232 40.61 -62.64 117.37
N ASP A 233 39.28 -62.81 117.34
CA ASP A 233 38.37 -62.51 118.44
C ASP A 233 38.14 -63.69 119.42
N GLU A 234 38.82 -64.84 119.22
CA GLU A 234 38.90 -66.00 120.14
C GLU A 234 40.23 -66.05 120.90
#